data_AF-A0A810N4A2-F1
#
_entry.id   AF-A0A810N4A2-F1
#
_cell.length_a   1.000
_cell.length_b   1.000
_cell.length_c   1.000
_cell.angle_alpha   90.00
_cell.angle_beta   90.00
_cell.angle_gamma   90.00
#
_symmetry.space_group_name_H-M   'P 1'
#
loop_
_entity.id
_entity.type
_entity.pdbx_description
1 polymer ?
#
loop_
_entity_poly.entity_id
_entity_poly.type
_entity_poly.pdbx_seq_one_letter_code
_entity_poly.pdbx_strand_id
1 'polypeptide(L)' 'MVHDRTTRPGGGASGSEEQAMYFTDRGIEELVQRRGEETVTIEWLGERLRDFVDINPEFETPVERFATWLARLDDEDDE' A
#
# COMPACT_ATOMS: atom_id res chain seq x y z
N MET A 1 -25.56 -48.43 24.42
CA MET A 1 -24.39 -47.63 24.85
C MET A 1 -23.71 -47.14 23.58
N VAL A 2 -23.98 -45.92 23.11
CA VAL A 2 -23.17 -44.69 23.29
C VAL A 2 -21.68 -44.95 22.93
N HIS A 3 -21.02 -44.27 21.99
CA HIS A 3 -21.13 -42.89 21.52
C HIS A 3 -20.73 -42.73 20.03
N ASP A 4 -21.48 -41.88 19.35
CA ASP A 4 -21.04 -41.04 18.23
C ASP A 4 -19.98 -40.04 18.72
N ARG A 5 -18.83 -39.94 18.04
CA ARG A 5 -17.91 -38.79 18.11
C ARG A 5 -17.08 -38.66 16.84
N THR A 6 -17.57 -37.79 15.95
CA THR A 6 -16.87 -36.72 15.22
C THR A 6 -15.36 -36.90 14.92
N THR A 7 -14.99 -36.82 13.64
CA THR A 7 -13.84 -36.00 13.19
C THR A 7 -14.09 -35.57 11.75
N ARG A 8 -14.51 -34.31 11.58
CA ARG A 8 -14.49 -33.55 10.32
C ARG A 8 -13.11 -32.90 10.11
N PRO A 9 -12.78 -32.46 8.88
CA PRO A 9 -11.41 -32.23 8.43
C PRO A 9 -10.88 -30.84 8.83
N GLY A 10 -9.62 -30.77 9.24
CA GLY A 10 -8.88 -29.52 9.43
C GLY A 10 -8.01 -29.23 8.21
N GLY A 11 -8.57 -28.53 7.23
CA GLY A 11 -7.78 -27.72 6.29
C GLY A 11 -7.28 -26.47 7.01
N GLY A 12 -6.06 -26.03 6.71
CA GLY A 12 -5.51 -24.82 7.32
C GLY A 12 -4.00 -24.75 7.25
N ALA A 13 -3.43 -24.90 6.07
CA ALA A 13 -2.05 -24.51 5.79
C ALA A 13 -2.01 -23.71 4.49
N SER A 14 -2.75 -22.60 4.46
CA SER A 14 -2.58 -21.53 3.48
C SER A 14 -3.22 -20.28 4.09
N GLY A 15 -2.41 -19.29 4.43
CA GLY A 15 -2.87 -18.11 5.18
C GLY A 15 -1.76 -17.17 5.63
N SER A 16 -0.52 -17.43 5.24
CA SER A 16 0.65 -16.60 5.58
C SER A 16 1.24 -15.85 4.39
N GLU A 17 0.76 -16.08 3.16
CA GLU A 17 1.21 -15.37 1.95
C GLU A 17 0.15 -14.38 1.40
N GLU A 18 -1.14 -14.66 1.57
CA GLU A 18 -2.23 -13.74 1.18
C GLU A 18 -2.22 -12.43 2.01
N GLN A 19 -1.82 -12.48 3.28
CA GLN A 19 -1.86 -11.32 4.16
C GLN A 19 -0.77 -10.26 3.85
N ALA A 20 0.33 -10.65 3.19
CA ALA A 20 1.39 -9.71 2.79
C ALA A 20 1.01 -8.92 1.53
N MET A 21 0.22 -9.51 0.63
CA MET A 21 -0.29 -8.84 -0.57
C MET A 21 -1.41 -7.83 -0.21
N TYR A 22 -2.34 -8.22 0.69
CA TYR A 22 -3.41 -7.32 1.16
C TYR A 22 -2.92 -6.11 1.99
N PHE A 23 -1.66 -6.08 2.41
CA PHE A 23 -1.10 -4.93 3.14
C PHE A 23 -0.50 -3.86 2.23
N THR A 24 0.06 -4.27 1.08
CA THR A 24 0.81 -3.35 0.19
C THR A 24 -0.13 -2.49 -0.65
N ASP A 25 -1.25 -3.04 -1.12
CA ASP A 25 -2.13 -2.32 -2.06
C ASP A 25 -3.37 -1.71 -1.41
N ARG A 26 -3.81 -2.23 -0.24
CA ARG A 26 -5.06 -1.76 0.43
C ARG A 26 -5.05 -0.28 0.76
N GLY A 27 -3.91 0.29 1.16
CA GLY A 27 -3.81 1.72 1.45
C GLY A 27 -4.01 2.59 0.21
N ILE A 28 -3.45 2.15 -0.93
CA ILE A 28 -3.57 2.85 -2.21
C ILE A 28 -4.99 2.69 -2.76
N GLU A 29 -5.57 1.49 -2.67
CA GLU A 29 -6.95 1.23 -3.06
C GLU A 29 -7.96 2.09 -2.30
N GLU A 30 -7.80 2.22 -0.97
CA GLU A 30 -8.66 3.07 -0.15
C GLU A 30 -8.48 4.56 -0.48
N LEU A 31 -7.25 4.99 -0.80
CA LEU A 31 -7.00 6.36 -1.26
C LEU A 31 -7.74 6.64 -2.57
N VAL A 32 -7.62 5.75 -3.56
CA VAL A 32 -8.33 5.85 -4.85
C VAL A 32 -9.84 5.78 -4.67
N GLN A 33 -10.34 4.90 -3.80
CA GLN A 33 -11.78 4.79 -3.55
C GLN A 33 -12.36 6.06 -2.91
N ARG A 34 -11.60 6.73 -2.03
CA ARG A 34 -12.09 7.91 -1.29
C ARG A 34 -11.82 9.22 -1.98
N ARG A 35 -10.75 9.31 -2.78
CA ARG A 35 -10.24 10.56 -3.39
C ARG A 35 -9.86 10.40 -4.86
N GLY A 36 -10.26 9.33 -5.54
CA GLY A 36 -9.87 9.07 -6.93
C GLY A 36 -10.37 10.10 -7.95
N GLU A 37 -11.43 10.86 -7.63
CA GLU A 37 -11.91 11.98 -8.45
C GLU A 37 -11.21 13.32 -8.12
N GLU A 38 -10.36 13.35 -7.09
CA GLU A 38 -9.64 14.55 -6.66
C GLU A 38 -8.42 14.78 -7.56
N THR A 39 -8.29 15.97 -8.15
CA THR A 39 -7.10 16.38 -8.90
C THR A 39 -6.20 17.22 -8.01
N VAL A 40 -4.94 16.83 -7.87
CA VAL A 40 -3.94 17.54 -7.06
C VAL A 40 -2.71 17.87 -7.90
N THR A 41 -1.94 18.88 -7.48
CA THR A 41 -0.66 19.22 -8.13
C THR A 41 0.46 18.34 -7.58
N ILE A 42 1.53 18.16 -8.37
CA ILE A 42 2.75 17.47 -7.91
C ILE A 42 3.40 18.22 -6.74
N GLU A 43 3.33 19.56 -6.74
CA GLU A 43 3.77 20.39 -5.62
C GLU A 43 3.03 20.01 -4.32
N TRP A 44 1.70 19.92 -4.36
CA TRP A 44 0.90 19.52 -3.20
C TRP A 44 1.24 18.11 -2.72
N LEU A 45 1.44 17.16 -3.64
CA LEU A 45 1.86 15.80 -3.27
C LEU A 45 3.23 15.79 -2.60
N GLY A 46 4.19 16.58 -3.11
CA GLY A 46 5.52 16.73 -2.53
C GLY A 46 5.49 17.25 -1.10
N GLU A 47 4.62 18.21 -0.80
CA GLU A 47 4.41 18.66 0.58
C GLU A 47 3.90 17.55 1.50
N ARG A 48 2.93 16.74 1.03
CA ARG A 48 2.38 15.62 1.83
C ARG A 48 3.41 14.52 2.09
N LEU A 49 4.30 14.26 1.14
CA LEU A 49 5.41 13.32 1.33
C LEU A 49 6.40 13.82 2.39
N ARG A 50 6.68 15.13 2.40
CA ARG A 50 7.55 15.75 3.41
C ARG A 50 6.93 15.67 4.81
N ASP A 51 5.65 16.04 4.94
CA ASP A 51 4.92 15.94 6.21
C ASP A 51 4.93 14.48 6.74
N PHE A 52 4.82 13.51 5.83
CA PHE A 52 4.86 12.09 6.19
C PHE A 52 6.23 11.65 6.73
N VAL A 53 7.34 12.06 6.09
CA VAL A 53 8.71 11.75 6.56
C VAL A 53 9.02 12.46 7.86
N ASP A 54 8.55 13.70 8.05
CA ASP A 54 8.72 14.45 9.29
C ASP A 54 8.10 13.71 10.50
N ILE A 55 6.99 12.99 10.29
CA ILE A 55 6.32 12.19 11.32
C ILE A 55 6.91 10.77 11.41
N ASN A 56 7.44 10.23 10.32
CA ASN A 56 7.92 8.84 10.21
C ASN A 56 9.32 8.81 9.56
N PRO A 57 10.38 9.21 10.29
CA PRO A 57 11.73 9.37 9.73
C PRO A 57 12.34 8.07 9.20
N GLU A 58 11.87 6.90 9.65
CA GLU A 58 12.32 5.60 9.14
C GLU A 58 11.98 5.37 7.65
N PHE A 59 11.06 6.15 7.09
CA PHE A 59 10.66 6.07 5.68
C PHE A 59 11.31 7.13 4.78
N GLU A 60 12.29 7.91 5.27
CA GLU A 60 12.97 8.94 4.49
C GLU A 60 13.55 8.40 3.17
N THR A 61 14.41 7.37 3.24
CA THR A 61 15.06 6.79 2.05
C THR A 61 14.07 6.24 1.01
N PRO A 62 13.05 5.42 1.35
CA PRO A 62 12.09 4.96 0.36
C PRO A 62 11.25 6.11 -0.24
N VAL A 63 10.87 7.11 0.55
CA VAL A 63 10.11 8.27 0.06
C VAL A 63 10.96 9.15 -0.87
N GLU A 64 12.23 9.37 -0.55
CA GLU A 64 13.17 10.09 -1.41
C GLU A 64 13.33 9.41 -2.79
N ARG A 65 13.46 8.08 -2.79
CA ARG A 65 13.54 7.29 -4.04
C ARG A 65 12.25 7.37 -4.86
N PHE A 66 11.10 7.31 -4.19
CA PHE A 66 9.80 7.44 -4.85
C PHE A 66 9.61 8.83 -5.48
N ALA A 67 9.97 9.91 -4.75
CA ALA A 67 9.93 11.27 -5.27
C ALA A 67 10.86 11.45 -6.48
N THR A 68 12.06 10.88 -6.42
CA THR A 68 13.00 10.89 -7.55
C THR A 68 12.46 10.15 -8.77
N TRP A 69 11.76 9.03 -8.55
CA TRP A 69 11.10 8.29 -9.63
C TRP A 69 9.95 9.09 -10.25
N LEU A 70 9.09 9.73 -9.44
CA LEU A 70 8.01 10.59 -9.93
C LEU A 70 8.53 11.76 -10.76
N ALA A 71 9.63 12.40 -10.34
CA ALA A 71 10.22 13.54 -11.05
C ALA A 71 10.73 13.19 -12.45
N ARG A 72 11.03 11.92 -12.73
CA ARG A 72 11.46 11.47 -14.07
C ARG A 72 10.31 11.32 -15.05
N LEU A 73 9.09 11.04 -14.56
CA LEU A 73 7.92 10.89 -15.43
C LEU A 73 7.59 12.21 -16.17
N ASP A 74 7.89 13.36 -15.57
CA ASP A 74 7.72 14.68 -16.20
C ASP A 74 8.66 14.87 -17.41
N ASP A 75 9.85 14.25 -17.39
CA ASP A 75 10.82 14.31 -18.48
C ASP A 75 10.49 13.33 -19.64
N GLU A 76 9.72 12.26 -19.39
CA GLU A 76 9.40 11.22 -20.38
C GLU A 76 8.16 11.55 -21.26
N ASP A 77 7.35 12.55 -20.90
CA ASP A 77 6.21 13.04 -21.71
C ASP A 77 6.62 14.10 -22.76
N ASP A 78 7.90 14.48 -22.81
CA ASP A 78 8.47 15.49 -23.73
C ASP A 78 9.25 14.90 -24.95
N GLU A 79 9.19 13.57 -25.20
CA GLU A 79 9.79 12.88 -26.37
C GLU A 79 8.78 12.23 -27.34
#